data_AF-A0A7J2L566-F1
#
_entry.id   AF-A0A7J2L566-F1
#
_cell.length_a   1.000
_cell.length_b   1.000
_cell.length_c   1.000
_cell.angle_alpha   90.00
_cell.angle_beta   90.00
_cell.angle_gamma   90.00
#
_symmetry.space_group_name_H-M   'P 1'
#
loop_
_entity.id
_entity.type
_entity.pdbx_description
1 polymer ?
#
loop_
_entity_poly.entity_id
_entity_poly.type
_entity_poly.pdbx_seq_one_letter_code
_entity_poly.pdbx_strand_id
1 'polypeptide(L)'
;MGIRVSIRIINPNNNRSIITSGLLNSGYESREPEITIPKRLAEQLGYYPLPNNARIITVRTSGGLVTEIFIPKAARMELLDQEK
;
A
#
# COMPACT_ATOMS: atom_id res chain seq x y z
N MET A 1 -13.85 4.18 -11.29
CA MET A 1 -14.76 4.19 -10.13
C MET A 1 -13.98 3.79 -8.89
N GLY A 2 -14.27 4.35 -7.71
CA GLY A 2 -13.55 4.05 -6.48
C GLY A 2 -14.51 3.63 -5.36
N ILE A 3 -14.20 2.53 -4.67
CA ILE A 3 -14.98 1.99 -3.57
C ILE A 3 -14.13 2.08 -2.30
N ARG A 4 -14.72 2.63 -1.23
CA ARG A 4 -14.09 2.61 0.09
C ARG A 4 -14.29 1.23 0.71
N VAL A 5 -13.20 0.61 1.11
CA VAL A 5 -13.19 -0.72 1.70
C VAL A 5 -12.46 -0.71 3.04
N SER A 6 -12.80 -1.63 3.94
CA SER A 6 -12.01 -1.91 5.13
C SER A 6 -10.95 -2.97 4.79
N ILE A 7 -9.69 -2.71 5.11
CA ILE A 7 -8.58 -3.61 4.79
C ILE A 7 -7.68 -3.80 6.01
N ARG A 8 -7.10 -4.99 6.13
CA ARG A 8 -5.94 -5.24 6.99
C ARG A 8 -4.69 -5.28 6.12
N ILE A 9 -3.69 -4.47 6.47
CA ILE A 9 -2.36 -4.48 5.86
C ILE A 9 -1.41 -5.17 6.84
N ILE A 10 -0.70 -6.19 6.38
CA ILE A 10 0.21 -6.99 7.19
C ILE A 10 1.61 -6.90 6.57
N ASN A 11 2.60 -6.49 7.35
CA ASN A 11 4.00 -6.60 6.96
C ASN A 11 4.50 -8.01 7.30
N PRO A 12 4.83 -8.86 6.30
CA PRO A 12 5.19 -10.25 6.52
C PRO A 12 6.56 -10.42 7.19
N ASN A 13 7.43 -9.38 7.17
CA ASN A 13 8.78 -9.47 7.72
C ASN A 13 8.82 -9.24 9.24
N ASN A 14 7.80 -8.60 9.82
CA ASN A 14 7.76 -8.26 11.25
C ASN A 14 6.40 -8.52 11.91
N ASN A 15 5.44 -9.10 11.19
CA ASN A 15 4.07 -9.40 11.62
C ASN A 15 3.26 -8.19 12.14
N ARG A 16 3.71 -6.95 11.89
CA ARG A 16 2.91 -5.76 12.22
C ARG A 16 1.71 -5.69 11.28
N SER A 17 0.54 -5.46 11.84
CA SER A 17 -0.69 -5.34 11.07
C SER A 17 -1.49 -4.12 11.49
N ILE A 18 -2.15 -3.48 10.53
CA ILE A 18 -3.02 -2.32 10.76
C ILE A 18 -4.30 -2.51 9.97
N ILE A 19 -5.43 -2.26 10.64
CA ILE A 19 -6.74 -2.18 10.00
C ILE A 19 -6.99 -0.71 9.66
N THR A 20 -7.33 -0.43 8.41
CA THR A 20 -7.61 0.94 7.94
C THR A 20 -8.60 0.92 6.78
N SER A 21 -9.12 2.09 6.42
CA SER A 21 -9.89 2.23 5.18
C SER A 21 -8.96 2.40 3.97
N GLY A 22 -9.23 1.67 2.89
CA GLY A 22 -8.58 1.82 1.59
C GLY A 22 -9.54 2.35 0.53
N LEU A 23 -8.99 2.94 -0.54
CA LEU A 23 -9.74 3.30 -1.75
C LEU A 23 -9.34 2.31 -2.87
N LEU A 24 -10.18 1.30 -3.09
CA LEU A 24 -10.02 0.38 -4.20
C LEU A 24 -10.57 1.03 -5.47
N ASN A 25 -9.76 1.14 -6.51
CA ASN A 25 -10.16 1.84 -7.74
C ASN A 25 -9.70 1.11 -8.99
N SER A 26 -10.43 1.31 -10.09
CA SER A 26 -10.13 0.79 -11.43
C SER A 26 -9.36 1.79 -12.30
N GLY A 27 -8.89 2.91 -11.72
CA GLY A 27 -8.19 3.98 -12.45
C GLY A 27 -6.68 3.77 -12.52
N TYR A 28 -6.17 2.78 -11.79
CA TYR A 28 -4.78 2.35 -11.79
C TYR A 28 -4.77 0.82 -11.92
N GLU A 29 -3.96 0.33 -12.84
CA GLU A 29 -3.84 -1.10 -13.14
C GLU A 29 -2.37 -1.52 -13.06
N SER A 30 -2.15 -2.69 -12.49
CA SER A 30 -0.85 -3.33 -12.33
C SER A 30 -1.03 -4.85 -12.44
N ARG A 31 0.05 -5.58 -12.70
CA ARG A 31 -0.01 -7.05 -12.82
C ARG A 31 -0.27 -7.75 -11.49
N GLU A 32 0.19 -7.14 -10.41
CA GLU A 32 0.06 -7.61 -9.03
C GLU A 32 -0.62 -6.50 -8.23
N PRO A 33 -1.43 -6.80 -7.20
CA PRO A 33 -2.04 -5.76 -6.37
C PRO A 33 -0.99 -4.85 -5.72
N GLU A 34 -1.08 -3.55 -5.98
CA GLU A 34 -0.25 -2.52 -5.36
C GLU A 34 -1.08 -1.62 -4.44
N ILE A 35 -0.45 -1.11 -3.38
CA ILE A 35 -1.03 -0.09 -2.49
C ILE A 35 -0.06 1.07 -2.29
N THR A 36 -0.60 2.27 -2.36
CA THR A 36 0.08 3.49 -1.93
C THR A 36 -0.39 3.83 -0.53
N ILE A 37 0.54 3.95 0.42
CA ILE A 37 0.23 4.27 1.82
C ILE A 37 0.88 5.58 2.26
N PRO A 38 0.25 6.36 3.16
CA PRO A 38 0.89 7.52 3.76
C PRO A 38 2.13 7.15 4.56
N LYS A 39 3.11 8.06 4.64
CA LYS A 39 4.36 7.87 5.41
C LYS A 39 4.12 7.39 6.84
N ARG A 40 3.17 7.99 7.56
CA ARG A 40 2.83 7.60 8.94
C ARG A 40 2.41 6.13 9.04
N LEU A 41 1.63 5.64 8.07
CA LEU A 41 1.19 4.24 8.04
C LEU A 41 2.38 3.31 7.74
N ALA A 42 3.30 3.75 6.88
CA ALA A 42 4.53 3.01 6.60
C ALA A 42 5.46 2.89 7.82
N GLU A 43 5.59 3.97 8.61
CA GLU A 43 6.34 3.96 9.88
C GLU A 43 5.70 3.00 10.91
N GLN A 44 4.38 3.04 11.06
CA GLN A 44 3.67 2.14 11.96
C GLN A 44 3.82 0.67 11.56
N LEU A 45 3.76 0.37 10.24
CA LEU A 45 4.01 -0.97 9.69
C LEU A 45 5.49 -1.40 9.75
N GLY A 46 6.40 -0.50 10.15
CA GLY A 46 7.82 -0.81 10.31
C GLY A 46 8.60 -0.91 9.00
N TYR A 47 8.22 -0.15 7.97
CA TYR A 47 9.02 0.02 6.76
C TYR A 47 10.10 1.11 6.89
N TYR A 48 10.24 1.70 8.08
CA TYR A 48 11.31 2.63 8.40
C TYR A 48 12.20 2.06 9.52
N PRO A 49 13.54 2.01 9.34
CA PRO A 49 14.29 2.41 8.15
C PRO A 49 13.92 1.57 6.90
N LEU A 50 14.13 2.14 5.71
CA LEU A 50 13.70 1.50 4.45
C LEU A 50 14.33 0.11 4.31
N PRO A 51 13.56 -0.92 3.90
CA PRO A 51 14.11 -2.24 3.68
C PRO A 51 15.06 -2.26 2.48
N ASN A 52 16.01 -3.20 2.46
CA ASN A 52 17.06 -3.28 1.44
C ASN A 52 16.54 -3.41 -0.01
N ASN A 53 15.31 -3.91 -0.18
CA ASN A 53 14.67 -4.07 -1.49
C ASN A 53 13.85 -2.84 -1.91
N ALA A 54 13.82 -1.78 -1.11
CA ALA A 54 13.16 -0.52 -1.48
C ALA A 54 13.84 0.13 -2.69
N ARG A 55 13.05 0.70 -3.58
CA ARG A 55 13.50 1.37 -4.80
C ARG A 55 12.89 2.76 -4.86
N ILE A 56 13.66 3.73 -5.33
CA ILE A 56 13.12 5.03 -5.71
C ILE A 56 12.69 4.91 -7.17
N ILE A 57 11.41 5.16 -7.45
CA ILE A 57 10.83 5.09 -8.79
C ILE A 57 10.21 6.43 -9.17
N THR A 58 10.14 6.70 -10.47
CA THR A 58 9.37 7.83 -11.00
C THR A 58 8.08 7.29 -11.62
N VAL A 59 6.94 7.79 -11.15
CA VAL A 59 5.62 7.41 -11.66
C VAL A 59 4.95 8.60 -12.33
N ARG A 60 4.14 8.32 -13.35
CA ARG A 60 3.33 9.32 -14.05
C ARG A 60 1.94 9.34 -13.44
N THR A 61 1.54 10.50 -12.94
CA THR A 61 0.20 10.76 -12.41
C THR A 61 -0.54 11.73 -13.34
N SER A 62 -1.82 11.98 -13.06
CA SER A 62 -2.58 13.06 -13.72
C SER A 62 -2.01 14.45 -13.45
N GLY A 63 -1.26 14.63 -12.36
CA GLY A 63 -0.58 15.88 -12.00
C GLY A 63 0.85 16.02 -12.52
N GLY A 64 1.35 15.02 -13.28
CA GLY A 64 2.73 14.99 -13.78
C GLY A 64 3.58 13.87 -13.18
N LEU A 65 4.90 13.98 -13.34
CA LEU A 65 5.86 13.01 -12.82
C LEU A 65 6.12 13.24 -11.35
N VAL A 66 6.07 12.18 -10.54
CA VAL A 66 6.39 12.22 -9.11
C VAL A 66 7.34 11.08 -8.75
N THR A 67 8.11 11.28 -7.68
CA THR A 67 9.03 10.29 -7.15
C THR A 67 8.38 9.56 -5.98
N GLU A 68 8.41 8.23 -6.01
CA GLU A 68 7.86 7.37 -4.96
C GLU A 68 8.88 6.35 -4.46
N ILE A 69 8.64 5.83 -3.26
CA ILE A 69 9.38 4.70 -2.70
C ILE A 69 8.55 3.45 -2.95
N PHE A 70 9.09 2.52 -3.72
CA PHE A 70 8.45 1.25 -4.05
C PHE A 70 9.16 0.09 -3.35
N ILE A 71 8.39 -0.71 -2.61
CA ILE A 71 8.90 -1.89 -1.92
C ILE A 71 8.17 -3.11 -2.52
N PRO A 72 8.84 -3.93 -3.35
CA PRO A 72 8.20 -5.09 -3.96
C PRO A 72 7.86 -6.13 -2.90
N LYS A 73 6.70 -6.77 -3.04
CA LYS A 73 6.20 -7.81 -2.11
C LYS A 73 6.20 -7.35 -0.64
N ALA A 74 5.89 -6.07 -0.40
CA ALA A 74 5.99 -5.46 0.92
C ALA A 74 4.93 -5.95 1.89
N ALA A 75 3.71 -6.20 1.43
CA ALA A 75 2.57 -6.43 2.29
C ALA A 75 1.71 -7.61 1.82
N ARG A 76 1.12 -8.31 2.79
CA ARG A 76 -0.07 -9.12 2.60
C ARG A 76 -1.29 -8.26 2.93
N MET A 77 -2.35 -8.38 2.15
CA MET A 77 -3.59 -7.64 2.34
C MET A 77 -4.76 -8.59 2.53
N GLU A 78 -5.69 -8.17 3.38
CA GLU A 78 -6.97 -8.84 3.57
C GLU A 78 -8.08 -7.80 3.44
N LEU A 79 -9.06 -8.09 2.59
CA LEU A 79 -10.31 -7.35 2.54
C LEU A 79 -11.16 -7.80 3.72
N LEU A 80 -11.60 -6.85 4.54
CA LEU A 80 -12.45 -7.15 5.69
C LEU A 80 -13.89 -6.90 5.30
N ASP A 81 -14.69 -7.97 5.28
CA ASP A 81 -16.13 -7.85 5.15
C ASP A 81 -16.74 -7.45 6.49
N GLN A 82 -17.78 -6.64 6.43
CA GLN A 82 -18.67 -6.43 7.57
C GLN A 82 -19.89 -7.30 7.28
N GLU A 83 -19.78 -8.60 7.57
CA GLU A 83 -20.97 -9.45 7.57
C GLU A 83 -22.04 -8.80 8.46
N LYS A 84 -23.23 -8.63 7.87
CA LYS A 84 -24.48 -8.32 8.56
C LYS A 84 -25.38 -9.54 8.48
#